data_AF-A0A518K1M1-F1
#
_entry.id   AF-A0A518K1M1-F1
#
_cell.length_a   1.000
_cell.length_b   1.000
_cell.length_c   1.000
_cell.angle_alpha   90.00
_cell.angle_beta   90.00
_cell.angle_gamma   90.00
#
_symmetry.space_group_name_H-M   'P 1'
#
loop_
_entity.id
_entity.type
_entity.pdbx_description
1 polymer ?
#
loop_
_entity_poly.entity_id
_entity_poly.type
_entity_poly.pdbx_seq_one_letter_code
_entity_poly.pdbx_strand_id
1 'polypeptide(L)'
;MDEQDFMDLYGLMRGNSDATSVMDAQGLFALKDYRQTLEKLQGIQQRYESSKIRVMRTKIEETSGRKSSEQEAKERRLQKKQTRYREVMEKLDEMQAALPALIQRAETRKARELQAQQADAVDQSHEDTLDVQASEELTHSGEEEMPSLEEFIREFVAAPAAISQRELIDRCFKVRPVGNVKDVRTGELYFIDGGGQTYLAIVRKSDNPQRVRLKSAITGERLRTIDLPTFLKLGQRDRVVRLKALPQRAGDNEASQISTPAPVQESTPAAPPIEDDDDVVIGGNALQESAETAKILDKGAFSQLADAANRSGICPGADLIAHVRDRDFRLGNFQDALQTMEGIYGKFTAAAASRTAQLRQEDAAIQSGRVKMSPKDLAAKRARDAAQNQLIERARNRFSRVLDGLRVLLRKETGED
;
A
#
# COMPACT_ATOMS: atom_id res chain seq x y z
N MET A 1 -0.21 -33.21 -4.24
CA MET A 1 -0.40 -31.76 -4.42
C MET A 1 0.72 -31.33 -5.30
N ASP A 2 0.37 -31.03 -6.52
CA ASP A 2 1.28 -30.96 -7.64
C ASP A 2 1.06 -29.63 -8.38
N GLU A 3 1.94 -29.27 -9.31
CA GLU A 3 1.83 -28.00 -10.05
C GLU A 3 0.50 -27.87 -10.82
N GLN A 4 -0.08 -29.01 -11.22
CA GLN A 4 -1.38 -29.05 -11.89
C GLN A 4 -2.52 -28.51 -11.01
N ASP A 5 -2.45 -28.71 -9.69
CA ASP A 5 -3.49 -28.22 -8.77
C ASP A 5 -3.56 -26.68 -8.78
N PHE A 6 -2.41 -26.00 -8.95
CA PHE A 6 -2.36 -24.54 -9.10
C PHE A 6 -2.94 -24.07 -10.43
N MET A 7 -2.70 -24.83 -11.51
CA MET A 7 -3.26 -24.52 -12.83
C MET A 7 -4.77 -24.70 -12.86
N ASP A 8 -5.29 -25.73 -12.18
CA ASP A 8 -6.72 -25.97 -12.03
C ASP A 8 -7.38 -24.87 -11.19
N LEU A 9 -6.78 -24.49 -10.06
CA LEU A 9 -7.23 -23.37 -9.24
C LEU A 9 -7.20 -22.04 -10.03
N TYR A 10 -6.14 -21.80 -10.80
CA TYR A 10 -6.06 -20.64 -11.68
C TYR A 10 -7.18 -20.64 -12.73
N GLY A 11 -7.46 -21.78 -13.35
CA GLY A 11 -8.56 -21.96 -14.29
C GLY A 11 -9.91 -21.59 -13.67
N LEU A 12 -10.17 -22.08 -12.46
CA LEU A 12 -11.38 -21.76 -11.70
C LEU A 12 -11.46 -20.27 -11.33
N MET A 13 -10.33 -19.63 -11.03
CA MET A 13 -10.26 -18.21 -10.65
C MET A 13 -10.11 -17.24 -11.83
N ARG A 14 -9.99 -17.73 -13.07
CA ARG A 14 -9.74 -16.90 -14.26
C ARG A 14 -10.77 -15.77 -14.40
N GLY A 15 -10.25 -14.54 -14.49
CA GLY A 15 -11.04 -13.31 -14.55
C GLY A 15 -11.23 -12.61 -13.19
N ASN A 16 -10.78 -13.21 -12.10
CA ASN A 16 -10.67 -12.52 -10.81
C ASN A 16 -9.29 -11.86 -10.63
N SER A 17 -9.23 -10.77 -9.87
CA SER A 17 -7.98 -10.04 -9.60
C SER A 17 -6.94 -10.88 -8.86
N ASP A 18 -7.38 -11.84 -8.04
CA ASP A 18 -6.50 -12.71 -7.27
C ASP A 18 -5.95 -13.90 -8.07
N ALA A 19 -6.37 -14.10 -9.33
CA ALA A 19 -5.90 -15.22 -10.15
C ALA A 19 -4.38 -15.16 -10.37
N THR A 20 -3.81 -13.96 -10.54
CA THR A 20 -2.36 -13.78 -10.72
C THR A 20 -1.58 -14.23 -9.49
N SER A 21 -2.12 -13.99 -8.28
CA SER A 21 -1.48 -14.42 -7.04
C SER A 21 -1.40 -15.94 -6.88
N VAL A 22 -2.26 -16.71 -7.56
CA VAL A 22 -2.17 -18.18 -7.58
C VAL A 22 -0.92 -18.63 -8.32
N MET A 23 -0.53 -17.93 -9.38
CA MET A 23 0.72 -18.22 -10.12
C MET A 23 1.95 -17.84 -9.30
N ASP A 24 1.89 -16.76 -8.53
CA ASP A 24 2.97 -16.42 -7.59
C ASP A 24 3.16 -17.52 -6.54
N ALA A 25 2.06 -18.08 -6.01
CA ALA A 25 2.08 -19.21 -5.10
C ALA A 25 2.65 -20.48 -5.74
N GLN A 26 2.32 -20.75 -7.02
CA GLN A 26 2.92 -21.84 -7.79
C GLN A 26 4.45 -21.67 -7.92
N GLY A 27 4.92 -20.45 -8.19
CA GLY A 27 6.35 -20.16 -8.26
C GLY A 27 7.08 -20.46 -6.95
N LEU A 28 6.50 -20.06 -5.81
CA LEU A 28 7.02 -20.38 -4.48
C LEU A 28 7.03 -21.90 -4.20
N PHE A 29 5.99 -22.60 -4.66
CA PHE A 29 5.89 -24.05 -4.53
C PHE A 29 6.98 -24.77 -5.34
N ALA A 30 7.23 -24.33 -6.58
CA ALA A 30 8.30 -24.88 -7.43
C ALA A 30 9.70 -24.69 -6.82
N LEU A 31 9.90 -23.58 -6.11
CA LEU A 31 11.12 -23.31 -5.32
C LEU A 31 11.20 -24.11 -4.02
N LYS A 32 10.22 -24.97 -3.73
CA LYS A 32 10.08 -25.75 -2.49
C LYS A 32 9.95 -24.90 -1.23
N ASP A 33 9.53 -23.64 -1.36
CA ASP A 33 9.18 -22.79 -0.23
C ASP A 33 7.69 -23.00 0.14
N TYR A 34 7.42 -24.17 0.73
CA TYR A 34 6.07 -24.58 1.09
C TYR A 34 5.43 -23.68 2.16
N ARG A 35 6.25 -23.02 2.99
CA ARG A 35 5.76 -22.13 4.06
C ARG A 35 5.23 -20.82 3.49
N GLN A 36 5.99 -20.18 2.60
CA GLN A 36 5.50 -18.98 1.91
C GLN A 36 4.33 -19.29 0.98
N THR A 37 4.35 -20.47 0.34
CA THR A 37 3.22 -20.95 -0.48
C THR A 37 1.92 -21.01 0.33
N LEU A 38 1.98 -21.61 1.53
CA LEU A 38 0.81 -21.71 2.42
C LEU A 38 0.28 -20.33 2.83
N GLU A 39 1.16 -19.42 3.23
CA GLU A 39 0.78 -18.05 3.60
C GLU A 39 0.10 -17.32 2.43
N LYS A 40 0.60 -17.52 1.20
CA LYS A 40 0.00 -16.92 0.01
C LYS A 40 -1.36 -17.49 -0.32
N LEU A 41 -1.56 -18.80 -0.22
CA LEU A 41 -2.88 -19.41 -0.41
C LEU A 41 -3.88 -18.95 0.65
N GLN A 42 -3.47 -18.82 1.92
CA GLN A 42 -4.33 -18.26 2.98
C GLN A 42 -4.71 -16.80 2.71
N GLY A 43 -3.76 -16.00 2.25
CA GLY A 43 -4.02 -14.61 1.86
C GLY A 43 -4.98 -14.51 0.66
N ILE A 44 -4.86 -15.41 -0.31
CA ILE A 44 -5.80 -15.51 -1.45
C ILE A 44 -7.20 -15.88 -0.95
N GLN A 45 -7.32 -16.88 -0.09
CA GLN A 45 -8.59 -17.32 0.49
C GLN A 45 -9.31 -16.17 1.20
N GLN A 46 -8.63 -15.45 2.09
CA GLN A 46 -9.24 -14.33 2.84
C GLN A 46 -9.75 -13.20 1.92
N ARG A 47 -8.97 -12.85 0.89
CA ARG A 47 -9.39 -11.83 -0.09
C ARG A 47 -10.57 -12.31 -0.94
N TYR A 48 -10.53 -13.58 -1.35
CA TYR A 48 -11.58 -14.19 -2.16
C TYR A 48 -12.89 -14.30 -1.38
N GLU A 49 -12.84 -14.73 -0.11
CA GLU A 49 -13.98 -14.73 0.81
C GLU A 49 -14.55 -13.33 0.94
N SER A 50 -13.73 -12.35 1.31
CA SER A 50 -14.13 -10.94 1.51
C SER A 50 -14.80 -10.34 0.27
N SER A 51 -14.29 -10.65 -0.92
CA SER A 51 -14.85 -10.18 -2.20
C SER A 51 -16.23 -10.78 -2.52
N LYS A 52 -16.54 -11.98 -2.03
CA LYS A 52 -17.71 -12.77 -2.44
C LYS A 52 -18.75 -12.99 -1.35
N ILE A 53 -18.55 -12.46 -0.14
CA ILE A 53 -19.51 -12.50 0.97
C ILE A 53 -20.93 -12.08 0.51
N ARG A 54 -21.04 -11.01 -0.29
CA ARG A 54 -22.34 -10.51 -0.77
C ARG A 54 -23.07 -11.51 -1.68
N VAL A 55 -22.33 -12.19 -2.56
CA VAL A 55 -22.88 -13.19 -3.50
C VAL A 55 -23.38 -14.44 -2.75
N MET A 56 -22.70 -14.81 -1.66
CA MET A 56 -23.08 -15.95 -0.83
C MET A 56 -24.24 -15.64 0.13
N ARG A 57 -24.36 -14.39 0.61
CA ARG A 57 -25.46 -13.96 1.50
C ARG A 57 -26.77 -13.72 0.76
N THR A 58 -26.73 -13.56 -0.56
CA THR A 58 -27.95 -13.39 -1.37
C THR A 58 -28.69 -14.73 -1.41
N LYS A 59 -29.74 -14.87 -0.58
CA LYS A 59 -30.62 -16.03 -0.60
C LYS A 59 -31.43 -16.03 -1.88
N ILE A 60 -31.52 -17.19 -2.54
CA ILE A 60 -32.48 -17.39 -3.62
C ILE A 60 -33.84 -17.44 -2.94
N GLU A 61 -34.64 -16.38 -3.06
CA GLU A 61 -36.01 -16.41 -2.58
C GLU A 61 -36.79 -17.42 -3.41
N GLU A 62 -37.15 -18.54 -2.80
CA GLU A 62 -38.05 -19.53 -3.38
C GLU A 62 -39.46 -18.97 -3.43
N THR A 63 -39.71 -18.11 -4.42
CA THR A 63 -41.05 -17.64 -4.73
C THR A 63 -41.83 -18.80 -5.35
N SER A 64 -42.80 -19.33 -4.60
CA SER A 64 -43.66 -20.48 -4.96
C SER A 64 -44.74 -20.17 -6.01
N GLY A 65 -44.55 -19.10 -6.80
CA GLY A 65 -45.43 -18.71 -7.92
C GLY A 65 -44.78 -18.99 -9.28
N ARG A 66 -45.57 -18.93 -10.37
CA ARG A 66 -45.05 -19.00 -11.75
C ARG A 66 -43.99 -17.91 -11.97
N LYS A 67 -42.71 -18.28 -11.83
CA LYS A 67 -41.57 -17.37 -12.04
C LYS A 67 -41.54 -16.94 -13.50
N SER A 68 -41.22 -15.67 -13.74
CA SER A 68 -40.95 -15.22 -15.11
C SER A 68 -39.65 -15.86 -15.60
N SER A 69 -39.56 -16.12 -16.92
CA SER A 69 -38.35 -16.69 -17.55
C SER A 69 -37.07 -15.88 -17.20
N GLU A 70 -37.22 -14.57 -16.99
CA GLU A 70 -36.12 -13.69 -16.58
C GLU A 70 -35.65 -13.92 -15.13
N GLN A 71 -36.57 -14.21 -14.19
CA GLN A 71 -36.24 -14.55 -12.82
C GLN A 71 -35.50 -15.89 -12.75
N GLU A 72 -35.97 -16.89 -13.50
CA GLU A 72 -35.30 -18.19 -13.57
C GLU A 72 -33.87 -18.07 -14.15
N ALA A 73 -33.68 -17.22 -15.17
CA ALA A 73 -32.35 -16.93 -15.72
C ALA A 73 -31.42 -16.22 -14.71
N LYS A 74 -31.96 -15.31 -13.89
CA LYS A 74 -31.20 -14.64 -12.80
C LYS A 74 -30.81 -15.63 -11.71
N GLU A 75 -31.73 -16.50 -11.29
CA GLU A 75 -31.47 -17.56 -10.30
C GLU A 75 -30.40 -18.53 -10.79
N ARG A 76 -30.51 -19.04 -12.03
CA ARG A 76 -29.49 -19.91 -12.64
C ARG A 76 -28.11 -19.24 -12.70
N ARG A 77 -28.06 -17.93 -13.00
CA ARG A 77 -26.78 -17.17 -13.00
C ARG A 77 -26.20 -17.04 -11.60
N LEU A 78 -27.03 -16.76 -10.58
CA LEU A 78 -26.58 -16.67 -9.20
C LEU A 78 -26.10 -18.02 -8.68
N GLN A 79 -26.84 -19.09 -8.95
CA GLN A 79 -26.47 -20.45 -8.57
C GLN A 79 -25.14 -20.89 -9.21
N LYS A 80 -24.92 -20.57 -10.49
CA LYS A 80 -23.62 -20.80 -11.16
C LYS A 80 -22.48 -20.04 -10.47
N LYS A 81 -22.70 -18.80 -10.06
CA LYS A 81 -21.70 -18.01 -9.32
C LYS A 81 -21.40 -18.61 -7.94
N GLN A 82 -22.42 -19.06 -7.21
CA GLN A 82 -22.27 -19.69 -5.90
C GLN A 82 -21.60 -21.07 -5.98
N THR A 83 -21.88 -21.83 -7.04
CA THR A 83 -21.24 -23.14 -7.29
C THR A 83 -19.75 -22.95 -7.59
N ARG A 84 -19.42 -22.04 -8.52
CA ARG A 84 -18.02 -21.71 -8.83
C ARG A 84 -17.25 -21.16 -7.62
N TYR A 85 -17.91 -20.38 -6.77
CA TYR A 85 -17.30 -19.92 -5.52
C TYR A 85 -16.97 -21.10 -4.59
N ARG A 86 -17.90 -22.04 -4.40
CA ARG A 86 -17.69 -23.23 -3.58
C ARG A 86 -16.55 -24.10 -4.11
N GLU A 87 -16.51 -24.35 -5.42
CA GLU A 87 -15.43 -25.12 -6.06
C GLU A 87 -14.04 -24.49 -5.82
N VAL A 88 -13.92 -23.16 -5.91
CA VAL A 88 -12.66 -22.45 -5.63
C VAL A 88 -12.25 -22.61 -4.16
N MET A 89 -13.20 -22.46 -3.24
CA MET A 89 -12.93 -22.58 -1.80
C MET A 89 -12.54 -24.01 -1.41
N GLU A 90 -13.24 -25.01 -1.94
CA GLU A 90 -12.93 -26.42 -1.73
C GLU A 90 -11.51 -26.75 -2.23
N LYS A 91 -11.13 -26.28 -3.43
CA LYS A 91 -9.77 -26.46 -3.93
C LYS A 91 -8.70 -25.73 -3.10
N LEU A 92 -8.99 -24.53 -2.62
CA LEU A 92 -8.09 -23.81 -1.71
C LEU A 92 -7.91 -24.57 -0.39
N ASP A 93 -8.98 -25.10 0.19
CA ASP A 93 -8.93 -25.87 1.44
C ASP A 93 -8.17 -27.20 1.26
N GLU A 94 -8.40 -27.92 0.16
CA GLU A 94 -7.65 -29.14 -0.20
C GLU A 94 -6.14 -28.87 -0.29
N MET A 95 -5.75 -27.80 -0.99
CA MET A 95 -4.34 -27.41 -1.15
C MET A 95 -3.72 -26.99 0.18
N GLN A 96 -4.43 -26.21 0.99
CA GLN A 96 -3.95 -25.79 2.31
C GLN A 96 -3.81 -26.95 3.29
N ALA A 97 -4.68 -27.97 3.22
CA ALA A 97 -4.58 -29.16 4.05
C ALA A 97 -3.38 -30.04 3.68
N ALA A 98 -2.99 -30.07 2.41
CA ALA A 98 -1.86 -30.88 1.93
C ALA A 98 -0.48 -30.27 2.27
N LEU A 99 -0.36 -28.94 2.31
CA LEU A 99 0.91 -28.23 2.52
C LEU A 99 1.63 -28.52 3.86
N PRO A 100 0.94 -28.60 5.02
CA PRO A 100 1.59 -28.93 6.29
C PRO A 100 2.37 -30.25 6.26
N ALA A 101 1.83 -31.28 5.60
CA ALA A 101 2.51 -32.56 5.46
C ALA A 101 3.78 -32.46 4.59
N LEU A 102 3.77 -31.61 3.56
CA LEU A 102 4.94 -31.33 2.73
C LEU A 102 6.00 -30.52 3.48
N ILE A 103 5.58 -29.55 4.31
CA ILE A 103 6.48 -28.78 5.17
C ILE A 103 7.23 -29.71 6.13
N GLN A 104 6.52 -30.58 6.85
CA GLN A 104 7.14 -31.55 7.77
C GLN A 104 8.10 -32.50 7.06
N ARG A 105 7.75 -32.99 5.86
CA ARG A 105 8.65 -33.82 5.04
C ARG A 105 9.90 -33.07 4.59
N ALA A 106 9.78 -31.80 4.24
CA ALA A 106 10.92 -30.98 3.85
C ALA A 106 11.85 -30.68 5.04
N GLU A 107 11.28 -30.38 6.20
CA GLU A 107 12.04 -30.13 7.45
C GLU A 107 12.77 -31.38 7.93
N THR A 108 12.10 -32.54 7.92
CA THR A 108 12.74 -33.82 8.30
C THR A 108 13.86 -34.20 7.34
N ARG A 109 13.72 -33.91 6.03
CA ARG A 109 14.79 -34.12 5.05
C ARG A 109 15.98 -33.19 5.31
N LYS A 110 15.75 -31.90 5.53
CA LYS A 110 16.82 -30.95 5.88
C LYS A 110 17.54 -31.34 7.18
N ALA A 111 16.81 -31.79 8.19
CA ALA A 111 17.39 -32.26 9.45
C ALA A 111 18.29 -33.49 9.24
N ARG A 112 17.88 -34.44 8.38
CA ARG A 112 18.72 -35.59 8.02
C ARG A 112 19.96 -35.20 7.23
N GLU A 113 19.83 -34.28 6.29
CA GLU A 113 20.97 -33.77 5.50
C GLU A 113 22.00 -33.06 6.40
N LEU A 114 21.55 -32.26 7.38
CA LEU A 114 22.44 -31.63 8.37
C LEU A 114 23.12 -32.65 9.29
N GLN A 115 22.40 -33.68 9.74
CA GLN A 115 22.99 -34.75 10.55
C GLN A 115 24.01 -35.57 9.76
N ALA A 116 23.78 -35.83 8.47
CA ALA A 116 24.73 -36.49 7.60
C ALA A 116 26.00 -35.65 7.38
N GLN A 117 25.85 -34.33 7.18
CA GLN A 117 27.01 -33.42 7.06
C GLN A 117 27.82 -33.30 8.36
N GLN A 118 27.17 -33.36 9.52
CA GLN A 118 27.87 -33.41 10.81
C GLN A 118 28.59 -34.74 11.03
N ALA A 119 28.06 -35.86 10.54
CA ALA A 119 28.71 -37.16 10.62
C ALA A 119 29.96 -37.24 9.71
N ASP A 120 29.91 -36.66 8.50
CA ASP A 120 31.08 -36.59 7.59
C ASP A 120 32.17 -35.64 8.12
N ALA A 121 31.82 -34.60 8.87
CA ALA A 121 32.80 -33.65 9.44
C ALA A 121 33.60 -34.22 10.63
N VAL A 122 33.08 -35.26 11.31
CA VAL A 122 33.76 -35.90 12.45
C VAL A 122 34.80 -36.94 11.99
N ASP A 123 34.76 -37.39 10.73
CA ASP A 123 35.74 -38.33 10.15
C ASP A 123 36.94 -37.63 9.46
N GLN A 124 36.97 -36.29 9.45
CA GLN A 124 38.08 -35.50 8.88
C GLN A 124 38.89 -34.69 9.91
N SER A 125 38.58 -34.78 11.21
CA SER A 125 39.29 -34.04 12.26
C SER A 125 40.27 -34.90 13.06
N HIS A 126 41.12 -35.68 12.38
CA HIS A 126 42.20 -36.42 13.03
C HIS A 126 43.49 -36.44 12.21
N GLU A 127 44.07 -35.27 11.96
CA GLU A 127 45.52 -35.01 11.88
C GLU A 127 45.72 -33.52 11.62
N ASP A 128 46.07 -32.74 12.63
CA ASP A 128 47.45 -32.29 12.83
C ASP A 128 47.47 -31.28 13.99
N THR A 129 48.33 -31.54 14.97
CA THR A 129 48.46 -30.75 16.20
C THR A 129 49.80 -30.05 16.13
N LEU A 130 49.85 -28.73 15.97
CA LEU A 130 51.00 -27.95 16.43
C LEU A 130 50.62 -26.52 16.87
N ASP A 131 51.10 -26.22 18.07
CA ASP A 131 51.31 -24.93 18.74
C ASP A 131 51.48 -23.71 17.84
N VAL A 132 50.76 -22.62 18.13
CA VAL A 132 51.37 -21.28 18.32
C VAL A 132 50.49 -20.48 19.30
N GLN A 133 51.08 -20.18 20.46
CA GLN A 133 50.70 -19.07 21.33
C GLN A 133 50.93 -17.73 20.61
N ALA A 134 49.90 -16.88 20.50
CA ALA A 134 50.10 -15.44 20.39
C ALA A 134 48.81 -14.72 20.80
N SER A 135 48.96 -13.92 21.85
CA SER A 135 48.00 -12.97 22.37
C SER A 135 47.49 -12.01 21.29
N GLU A 136 46.20 -11.70 21.32
CA GLU A 136 45.69 -10.38 20.94
C GLU A 136 44.31 -10.17 21.58
N GLU A 137 44.34 -9.63 22.81
CA GLU A 137 43.21 -8.90 23.36
C GLU A 137 42.97 -7.66 22.48
N LEU A 138 42.02 -7.76 21.54
CA LEU A 138 41.48 -6.60 20.86
C LEU A 138 40.43 -5.93 21.78
N THR A 139 40.91 -5.13 22.73
CA THR A 139 40.10 -4.07 23.34
C THR A 139 39.95 -2.94 22.31
N HIS A 140 38.97 -3.05 21.42
CA HIS A 140 38.46 -1.91 20.66
C HIS A 140 37.60 -1.04 21.59
N SER A 141 38.25 -0.21 22.39
CA SER A 141 37.63 1.01 22.92
C SER A 141 37.63 2.07 21.82
N GLY A 142 36.88 1.80 20.74
CA GLY A 142 36.45 2.84 19.83
C GLY A 142 35.31 3.57 20.52
N GLU A 143 35.47 4.87 20.73
CA GLU A 143 34.34 5.75 21.03
C GLU A 143 33.41 5.68 19.81
N GLU A 144 32.49 4.72 19.81
CA GLU A 144 31.43 4.59 18.81
C GLU A 144 30.50 5.80 18.99
N GLU A 145 30.83 6.89 18.31
CA GLU A 145 29.91 7.98 18.04
C GLU A 145 28.63 7.35 17.47
N MET A 146 27.53 7.43 18.22
CA MET A 146 26.26 6.89 17.74
C MET A 146 25.90 7.59 16.42
N PRO A 147 25.57 6.82 15.37
CA PRO A 147 25.22 7.39 14.08
C PRO A 147 24.02 8.32 14.23
N SER A 148 24.03 9.41 13.47
CA SER A 148 22.91 10.34 13.37
C SER A 148 21.63 9.60 12.95
N LEU A 149 20.46 10.15 13.29
CA LEU A 149 19.17 9.53 12.91
C LEU A 149 19.07 9.30 11.39
N GLU A 150 19.68 10.17 10.59
CA GLU A 150 19.70 10.06 9.12
C GLU A 150 20.57 8.89 8.65
N GLU A 151 21.73 8.68 9.28
CA GLU A 151 22.60 7.53 9.01
C GLU A 151 21.93 6.22 9.41
N PHE A 152 21.28 6.18 10.58
CA PHE A 152 20.50 5.03 11.01
C PHE A 152 19.40 4.68 9.99
N ILE A 153 18.65 5.67 9.50
CA ILE A 153 17.61 5.43 8.49
C ILE A 153 18.23 4.87 7.20
N ARG A 154 19.40 5.36 6.79
CA ARG A 154 20.10 4.87 5.59
C ARG A 154 20.54 3.41 5.76
N GLU A 155 21.14 3.07 6.90
CA GLU A 155 21.59 1.71 7.22
C GLU A 155 20.40 0.75 7.35
N PHE A 156 19.31 1.21 7.97
CA PHE A 156 18.07 0.45 8.11
C PHE A 156 17.44 0.10 6.74
N VAL A 157 17.42 1.05 5.79
CA VAL A 157 16.89 0.82 4.45
C VAL A 157 17.80 -0.10 3.62
N ALA A 158 19.12 -0.04 3.85
CA ALA A 158 20.08 -0.90 3.16
C ALA A 158 20.04 -2.36 3.65
N ALA A 159 19.59 -2.61 4.87
CA ALA A 159 19.51 -3.96 5.46
C ALA A 159 18.38 -4.79 4.80
N PRO A 160 18.70 -5.91 4.12
CA PRO A 160 17.73 -6.67 3.31
C PRO A 160 16.83 -7.63 4.11
N ALA A 161 17.17 -7.93 5.36
CA ALA A 161 16.45 -8.89 6.20
C ALA A 161 15.91 -8.24 7.49
N ALA A 162 14.70 -8.65 7.91
CA ALA A 162 14.06 -8.17 9.14
C ALA A 162 14.89 -8.47 10.42
N ILE A 163 15.68 -9.56 10.39
CA ILE A 163 16.56 -9.95 11.49
C ILE A 163 17.68 -8.91 11.65
N SER A 164 18.38 -8.58 10.56
CA SER A 164 19.45 -7.57 10.56
C SER A 164 18.96 -6.18 10.95
N GLN A 165 17.73 -5.82 10.55
CA GLN A 165 17.11 -4.56 10.96
C GLN A 165 16.79 -4.53 12.47
N ARG A 166 16.45 -5.67 13.07
CA ARG A 166 16.20 -5.76 14.51
C ARG A 166 17.50 -5.64 15.31
N GLU A 167 18.56 -6.30 14.87
CA GLU A 167 19.90 -6.18 15.47
C GLU A 167 20.41 -4.73 15.42
N LEU A 168 20.21 -4.04 14.29
CA LEU A 168 20.53 -2.62 14.14
C LEU A 168 19.78 -1.75 15.16
N ILE A 169 18.49 -2.05 15.36
CA ILE A 169 17.66 -1.35 16.34
C ILE A 169 18.14 -1.60 17.76
N ASP A 170 18.47 -2.84 18.11
CA ASP A 170 18.92 -3.20 19.45
C ASP A 170 20.29 -2.56 19.78
N ARG A 171 21.13 -2.32 18.77
CA ARG A 171 22.38 -1.55 18.91
C ARG A 171 22.14 -0.06 19.20
N CYS A 172 21.23 0.57 18.44
CA CYS A 172 21.09 2.03 18.45
C CYS A 172 20.02 2.56 19.43
N PHE A 173 19.04 1.74 19.81
CA PHE A 173 17.87 2.17 20.56
C PHE A 173 17.58 1.27 21.75
N LYS A 174 17.07 1.88 22.83
CA LYS A 174 16.50 1.14 23.94
C LYS A 174 15.08 0.72 23.57
N VAL A 175 14.93 -0.55 23.23
CA VAL A 175 13.64 -1.16 22.89
C VAL A 175 12.76 -1.25 24.13
N ARG A 176 11.53 -0.73 24.04
CA ARG A 176 10.50 -0.91 25.06
C ARG A 176 9.26 -1.59 24.46
N PRO A 177 8.78 -2.70 25.04
CA PRO A 177 7.56 -3.33 24.57
C PRO A 177 6.35 -2.40 24.79
N VAL A 178 5.37 -2.51 23.90
CA VAL A 178 4.11 -1.75 23.98
C VAL A 178 3.03 -2.68 24.51
N GLY A 179 2.77 -2.63 25.81
CA GLY A 179 1.77 -3.50 26.45
C GLY A 179 0.43 -2.80 26.72
N ASN A 180 0.49 -1.50 27.03
CA ASN A 180 -0.64 -0.74 27.52
C ASN A 180 -0.87 0.54 26.71
N VAL A 181 -2.06 1.13 26.85
CA VAL A 181 -2.41 2.42 26.22
C VAL A 181 -1.42 3.54 26.59
N LYS A 182 -0.88 3.51 27.83
CA LYS A 182 0.10 4.49 28.32
C LYS A 182 1.46 4.42 27.61
N ASP A 183 1.76 3.29 26.97
CA ASP A 183 3.00 3.11 26.22
C ASP A 183 2.93 3.74 24.82
N VAL A 184 1.71 4.01 24.32
CA VAL A 184 1.48 4.66 23.03
C VAL A 184 1.54 6.17 23.21
N ARG A 185 2.70 6.75 22.89
CA ARG A 185 2.96 8.19 22.91
C ARG A 185 3.04 8.77 21.50
N THR A 186 2.41 9.93 21.32
CA THR A 186 2.46 10.71 20.09
C THR A 186 3.83 11.35 19.91
N GLY A 187 4.37 11.31 18.69
CA GLY A 187 5.66 11.90 18.33
C GLY A 187 6.86 10.98 18.56
N GLU A 188 6.68 9.83 19.22
CA GLU A 188 7.75 8.84 19.42
C GLU A 188 7.87 7.89 18.21
N LEU A 189 9.05 7.27 18.07
CA LEU A 189 9.39 6.34 16.99
C LEU A 189 9.07 4.90 17.41
N TYR A 190 8.45 4.15 16.50
CA TYR A 190 8.06 2.77 16.69
C TYR A 190 8.58 1.92 15.54
N PHE A 191 9.05 0.72 15.86
CA PHE A 191 9.31 -0.33 14.88
C PHE A 191 8.11 -1.28 14.86
N ILE A 192 7.62 -1.57 13.66
CA ILE A 192 6.45 -2.42 13.41
C ILE A 192 6.85 -3.54 12.45
N ASP A 193 6.79 -4.79 12.90
CA ASP A 193 6.94 -5.97 12.06
C ASP A 193 5.57 -6.48 11.58
N GLY A 194 5.33 -6.33 10.28
CA GLY A 194 4.13 -6.81 9.59
C GLY A 194 4.18 -8.28 9.16
N GLY A 195 5.32 -8.97 9.24
CA GLY A 195 5.44 -10.41 8.93
C GLY A 195 5.79 -10.67 7.49
N GLY A 196 6.68 -9.83 6.97
CA GLY A 196 7.07 -9.80 5.57
C GLY A 196 7.55 -8.42 5.17
N GLN A 197 7.05 -7.39 5.85
CA GLN A 197 7.56 -6.02 5.76
C GLN A 197 7.66 -5.41 7.15
N THR A 198 8.72 -4.66 7.36
CA THR A 198 9.02 -3.91 8.58
C THR A 198 8.85 -2.42 8.29
N TYR A 199 8.38 -1.68 9.29
CA TYR A 199 8.15 -0.25 9.17
C TYR A 199 8.70 0.50 10.37
N LEU A 200 9.37 1.61 10.12
CA LEU A 200 9.63 2.65 11.11
C LEU A 200 8.53 3.70 11.03
N ALA A 201 7.78 3.87 12.10
CA ALA A 201 6.60 4.73 12.14
C ALA A 201 6.62 5.68 13.33
N ILE A 202 6.17 6.92 13.10
CA ILE A 202 5.92 7.92 14.13
C ILE A 202 4.42 8.01 14.37
N VAL A 203 4.00 7.84 15.62
CA VAL A 203 2.59 7.95 16.01
C VAL A 203 2.18 9.43 16.01
N ARG A 204 1.07 9.76 15.34
CA ARG A 204 0.50 11.12 15.33
C ARG A 204 -0.75 11.17 16.21
N LYS A 205 -1.04 12.36 16.75
CA LYS A 205 -2.29 12.62 17.47
C LYS A 205 -3.47 12.30 16.53
N SER A 206 -4.39 11.45 17.00
CA SER A 206 -5.63 11.15 16.31
C SER A 206 -6.78 11.82 17.03
N ASP A 207 -7.78 12.23 16.25
CA ASP A 207 -9.04 12.79 16.74
C ASP A 207 -9.88 11.71 17.45
N ASN A 208 -9.63 10.44 17.11
CA ASN A 208 -10.27 9.29 17.73
C ASN A 208 -9.28 8.55 18.67
N PRO A 209 -9.57 8.46 19.98
CA PRO A 209 -8.68 7.79 20.94
C PRO A 209 -8.53 6.28 20.69
N GLN A 210 -9.44 5.67 19.92
CA GLN A 210 -9.38 4.24 19.57
C GLN A 210 -8.56 3.96 18.31
N ARG A 211 -8.03 4.98 17.62
CA ARG A 211 -7.28 4.80 16.37
C ARG A 211 -5.89 5.42 16.46
N VAL A 212 -4.89 4.68 16.00
CA VAL A 212 -3.49 5.11 15.97
C VAL A 212 -3.14 5.49 14.54
N ARG A 213 -2.96 6.79 14.29
CA ARG A 213 -2.47 7.30 13.00
C ARG A 213 -0.95 7.19 12.95
N LEU A 214 -0.43 6.56 11.90
CA LEU A 214 0.99 6.27 11.73
C LEU A 214 1.53 7.06 10.53
N LYS A 215 2.74 7.63 10.69
CA LYS A 215 3.49 8.27 9.61
C LYS A 215 4.82 7.53 9.46
N SER A 216 5.16 7.11 8.26
CA SER A 216 6.47 6.50 7.96
C SER A 216 7.58 7.48 8.34
N ALA A 217 8.55 7.02 9.14
CA ALA A 217 9.73 7.82 9.47
C ALA A 217 10.70 7.94 8.30
N ILE A 218 10.69 6.95 7.40
CA ILE A 218 11.59 6.87 6.23
C ILE A 218 11.04 7.74 5.09
N THR A 219 9.81 7.46 4.65
CA THR A 219 9.21 8.13 3.47
C THR A 219 8.42 9.38 3.83
N GLY A 220 8.07 9.56 5.10
CA GLY A 220 7.17 10.63 5.53
C GLY A 220 5.70 10.42 5.12
N GLU A 221 5.38 9.31 4.45
CA GLU A 221 4.01 9.03 4.00
C GLU A 221 3.10 8.59 5.16
N ARG A 222 1.78 8.78 4.98
CA ARG A 222 0.80 8.29 5.94
C ARG A 222 0.63 6.78 5.75
N LEU A 223 0.89 6.01 6.80
CA LEU A 223 0.65 4.57 6.83
C LEU A 223 -0.82 4.28 7.16
N ARG A 224 -1.25 3.04 6.92
CA ARG A 224 -2.60 2.58 7.26
C ARG A 224 -2.86 2.82 8.75
N THR A 225 -4.00 3.44 9.06
CA THR A 225 -4.43 3.64 10.45
C THR A 225 -4.78 2.29 11.06
N ILE A 226 -4.30 2.05 12.27
CA ILE A 226 -4.50 0.79 13.00
C ILE A 226 -5.34 1.10 14.24
N ASP A 227 -6.31 0.25 14.56
CA ASP A 227 -7.07 0.40 15.80
C ASP A 227 -6.17 0.14 17.01
N LEU A 228 -6.36 0.91 18.07
CA LEU A 228 -5.56 0.84 19.30
C LEU A 228 -5.51 -0.58 19.90
N PRO A 229 -6.62 -1.36 19.99
CA PRO A 229 -6.55 -2.73 20.48
C PRO A 229 -5.68 -3.64 19.61
N THR A 230 -5.70 -3.44 18.29
CA THR A 230 -4.86 -4.19 17.35
C THR A 230 -3.39 -3.80 17.51
N PHE A 231 -3.11 -2.50 17.68
CA PHE A 231 -1.76 -1.99 17.93
C PHE A 231 -1.17 -2.57 19.22
N LEU A 232 -1.96 -2.64 20.30
CA LEU A 232 -1.55 -3.25 21.57
C LEU A 232 -1.36 -4.78 21.43
N LYS A 233 -2.23 -5.49 20.71
CA LYS A 233 -2.06 -6.92 20.42
C LYS A 233 -0.77 -7.21 19.63
N LEU A 234 -0.38 -6.32 18.73
CA LEU A 234 0.91 -6.44 18.03
C LEU A 234 2.08 -6.19 18.98
N GLY A 235 1.96 -5.23 19.90
CA GLY A 235 2.95 -4.97 20.93
C GLY A 235 3.14 -6.12 21.93
N GLN A 236 2.06 -6.79 22.34
CA GLN A 236 2.11 -8.00 23.18
C GLN A 236 2.78 -9.20 22.51
N ARG A 237 2.89 -9.18 21.18
CA ARG A 237 3.57 -10.21 20.38
C ARG A 237 4.99 -9.80 19.99
N ASP A 238 5.54 -8.75 20.59
CA ASP A 238 6.84 -8.13 20.29
C ASP A 238 7.02 -7.64 18.83
N ARG A 239 5.90 -7.51 18.11
CA ARG A 239 5.86 -7.02 16.72
C ARG A 239 5.79 -5.51 16.63
N VAL A 240 5.43 -4.84 17.72
CA VAL A 240 5.48 -3.39 17.84
C VAL A 240 6.30 -3.05 19.06
N VAL A 241 7.40 -2.33 18.84
CA VAL A 241 8.24 -1.86 19.92
C VAL A 241 8.48 -0.38 19.80
N ARG A 242 8.48 0.30 20.94
CA ARG A 242 8.85 1.70 21.02
C ARG A 242 10.36 1.81 21.07
N LEU A 243 10.90 2.70 20.26
CA LEU A 243 12.32 3.02 20.22
C LEU A 243 12.56 4.31 21.00
N LYS A 244 13.37 4.22 22.06
CA LYS A 244 13.87 5.40 22.78
C LYS A 244 15.35 5.53 22.49
N ALA A 245 15.80 6.71 22.07
CA ALA A 245 17.22 6.98 21.92
C ALA A 245 17.93 6.64 23.24
N LEU A 246 19.07 5.93 23.16
CA LEU A 246 19.90 5.73 24.34
C LEU A 246 20.30 7.13 24.85
N PRO A 247 20.04 7.47 26.13
CA PRO A 247 20.59 8.69 26.69
C PRO A 247 22.11 8.56 26.57
N GLN A 248 22.72 9.43 25.75
CA GLN A 248 24.16 9.60 25.76
C GLN A 248 24.57 9.79 27.22
N ARG A 249 25.62 9.07 27.65
CA ARG A 249 26.31 9.35 28.90
C ARG A 249 26.87 10.77 28.73
N ALA A 250 26.06 11.76 29.08
CA ALA A 250 26.50 13.13 29.19
C ALA A 250 27.52 13.14 30.31
N GLY A 251 28.80 13.24 29.93
CA GLY A 251 29.80 13.80 30.82
C GLY A 251 29.28 15.14 31.31
N ASP A 252 29.46 15.37 32.59
CA ASP A 252 28.90 16.45 33.37
C ASP A 252 29.00 17.80 32.65
N ASN A 253 27.86 18.44 32.43
CA ASN A 253 27.79 19.90 32.40
C ASN A 253 26.38 20.34 32.80
N GLU A 254 26.32 20.87 34.01
CA GLU A 254 25.19 21.54 34.61
C GLU A 254 24.76 22.80 33.83
N ALA A 255 23.53 23.21 34.15
CA ALA A 255 22.95 24.54 33.94
C ALA A 255 22.39 24.85 32.54
N SER A 256 21.07 24.70 32.40
CA SER A 256 20.16 25.80 32.76
C SER A 256 18.71 25.46 32.44
N GLN A 257 17.87 25.54 33.47
CA GLN A 257 16.43 25.67 33.39
C GLN A 257 16.07 27.09 32.94
N ILE A 258 15.15 27.25 31.99
CA ILE A 258 14.27 28.42 31.93
C ILE A 258 12.86 27.95 31.58
N SER A 259 11.98 28.01 32.59
CA SER A 259 10.51 28.03 32.51
C SER A 259 10.06 29.23 31.67
N THR A 260 8.95 29.24 30.93
CA THR A 260 7.52 29.45 31.31
C THR A 260 6.80 30.04 30.06
N PRO A 261 5.49 30.41 30.04
CA PRO A 261 4.22 29.71 30.27
C PRO A 261 3.25 29.76 29.06
N ALA A 262 2.09 29.12 29.21
CA ALA A 262 0.91 29.11 28.34
C ALA A 262 0.19 30.48 28.19
N PRO A 263 -0.81 30.55 27.28
CA PRO A 263 -2.10 31.12 27.67
C PRO A 263 -3.32 30.23 27.31
N VAL A 264 -4.47 30.69 27.82
CA VAL A 264 -5.75 30.04 28.12
C VAL A 264 -6.82 30.36 27.06
N GLN A 265 -7.99 29.68 27.17
CA GLN A 265 -9.33 29.94 26.58
C GLN A 265 -9.68 29.07 25.35
N GLU A 266 -10.89 28.55 25.12
CA GLU A 266 -12.20 28.68 25.78
C GLU A 266 -13.11 27.50 25.34
N SER A 267 -14.20 27.30 26.07
CA SER A 267 -15.15 26.17 26.02
C SER A 267 -16.44 26.45 25.25
N THR A 268 -17.16 25.38 24.86
CA THR A 268 -18.61 25.17 24.55
C THR A 268 -18.99 24.79 23.09
N PRO A 269 -20.20 24.27 22.78
CA PRO A 269 -20.69 22.91 23.09
C PRO A 269 -21.42 22.14 21.92
N ALA A 270 -21.45 20.81 22.03
CA ALA A 270 -22.45 19.78 21.62
C ALA A 270 -23.43 19.88 20.41
N ALA A 271 -23.35 18.81 19.57
CA ALA A 271 -24.40 17.98 18.90
C ALA A 271 -25.06 18.44 17.56
N PRO A 272 -25.60 17.53 16.68
CA PRO A 272 -25.75 16.05 16.73
C PRO A 272 -25.21 15.29 15.46
N PRO A 273 -25.36 13.95 15.34
CA PRO A 273 -24.77 13.13 14.27
C PRO A 273 -25.71 12.93 13.08
N ILE A 274 -25.15 12.85 11.87
CA ILE A 274 -25.86 12.37 10.67
C ILE A 274 -25.10 11.17 10.11
N GLU A 275 -25.88 10.11 9.92
CA GLU A 275 -25.52 8.80 9.42
C GLU A 275 -25.35 8.80 7.89
N ASP A 276 -24.69 7.74 7.41
CA ASP A 276 -24.89 7.05 6.14
C ASP A 276 -24.14 7.41 4.83
N ASP A 277 -23.62 6.31 4.27
CA ASP A 277 -23.61 5.89 2.87
C ASP A 277 -22.77 6.65 1.82
N ASP A 278 -21.58 6.08 1.52
CA ASP A 278 -20.98 6.17 0.18
C ASP A 278 -21.46 4.98 -0.67
N ASP A 279 -22.67 5.13 -1.20
CA ASP A 279 -23.14 4.42 -2.37
C ASP A 279 -22.80 5.22 -3.64
N VAL A 280 -22.42 4.48 -4.68
CA VAL A 280 -22.00 5.01 -5.97
C VAL A 280 -23.17 5.71 -6.65
N VAL A 281 -23.17 7.05 -6.69
CA VAL A 281 -24.08 7.82 -7.55
C VAL A 281 -23.31 8.51 -8.66
N ILE A 282 -23.54 8.01 -9.87
CA ILE A 282 -23.23 8.67 -11.13
C ILE A 282 -24.17 9.88 -11.26
N GLY A 283 -23.63 11.09 -11.23
CA GLY A 283 -24.28 12.28 -11.79
C GLY A 283 -24.45 13.46 -10.84
N GLY A 284 -23.66 14.51 -11.10
CA GLY A 284 -24.04 15.91 -10.87
C GLY A 284 -24.23 16.36 -9.42
N ASN A 285 -23.15 16.82 -8.77
CA ASN A 285 -23.13 17.97 -7.85
C ASN A 285 -21.68 18.21 -7.39
N ALA A 286 -20.94 19.02 -8.15
CA ALA A 286 -19.49 19.20 -7.99
C ALA A 286 -19.08 20.52 -7.28
N LEU A 287 -19.92 21.11 -6.43
CA LEU A 287 -19.66 22.47 -5.91
C LEU A 287 -19.77 22.68 -4.41
N GLN A 288 -19.91 21.63 -3.58
CA GLN A 288 -20.08 21.82 -2.14
C GLN A 288 -19.14 21.01 -1.23
N GLU A 289 -18.22 20.22 -1.78
CA GLU A 289 -17.16 19.51 -1.02
C GLU A 289 -15.82 20.26 -0.93
N SER A 290 -15.75 21.51 -1.41
CA SER A 290 -14.49 22.23 -1.65
C SER A 290 -13.80 22.83 -0.41
N ALA A 291 -14.34 22.67 0.80
CA ALA A 291 -13.72 23.25 2.00
C ALA A 291 -13.00 22.24 2.90
N GLU A 292 -13.54 21.02 3.09
CA GLU A 292 -13.00 20.06 4.08
C GLU A 292 -12.10 18.97 3.48
N THR A 293 -12.08 18.82 2.15
CA THR A 293 -11.23 17.85 1.44
C THR A 293 -9.89 18.42 0.98
N ALA A 294 -9.45 19.55 1.55
CA ALA A 294 -8.11 20.11 1.35
C ALA A 294 -7.02 19.17 1.92
N LYS A 295 -6.85 18.01 1.27
CA LYS A 295 -5.61 17.25 1.25
C LYS A 295 -4.55 18.23 0.80
N ILE A 296 -3.80 18.76 1.77
CA ILE A 296 -2.58 19.55 1.57
C ILE A 296 -1.86 18.96 0.36
N LEU A 297 -1.76 19.76 -0.70
CA LEU A 297 -1.14 19.36 -1.95
C LEU A 297 0.25 18.81 -1.65
N ASP A 298 0.52 17.56 -2.03
CA ASP A 298 1.80 16.91 -1.80
C ASP A 298 2.60 16.77 -3.10
N LYS A 299 3.91 16.52 -2.98
CA LYS A 299 4.78 16.25 -4.14
C LYS A 299 4.28 15.03 -4.94
N GLY A 300 3.62 14.08 -4.27
CA GLY A 300 3.00 12.91 -4.89
C GLY A 300 1.89 13.25 -5.87
N ALA A 301 1.11 14.30 -5.62
CA ALA A 301 0.05 14.75 -6.52
C ALA A 301 0.59 15.21 -7.88
N PHE A 302 1.72 15.92 -7.90
CA PHE A 302 2.39 16.32 -9.15
C PHE A 302 2.96 15.12 -9.91
N SER A 303 3.57 14.15 -9.22
CA SER A 303 4.03 12.91 -9.87
C SER A 303 2.87 12.13 -10.50
N GLN A 304 1.76 11.99 -9.77
CA GLN A 304 0.55 11.34 -10.27
C GLN A 304 -0.06 12.08 -11.45
N LEU A 305 0.00 13.42 -11.44
CA LEU A 305 -0.43 14.24 -12.56
C LEU A 305 0.48 14.08 -13.77
N ALA A 306 1.80 14.14 -13.60
CA ALA A 306 2.76 13.95 -14.68
C ALA A 306 2.59 12.57 -15.35
N ASP A 307 2.43 11.52 -14.56
CA ASP A 307 2.16 10.16 -15.06
C ASP A 307 0.85 10.08 -15.83
N ALA A 308 -0.23 10.68 -15.30
CA ALA A 308 -1.54 10.69 -15.97
C ALA A 308 -1.50 11.50 -17.27
N ALA A 309 -0.83 12.65 -17.27
CA ALA A 309 -0.65 13.51 -18.43
C ALA A 309 0.15 12.79 -19.53
N ASN A 310 1.26 12.14 -19.18
CA ASN A 310 2.06 11.33 -20.11
C ASN A 310 1.26 10.17 -20.70
N ARG A 311 0.53 9.43 -19.86
CA ARG A 311 -0.31 8.31 -20.33
C ARG A 311 -1.46 8.74 -21.22
N SER A 312 -1.94 9.98 -21.09
CA SER A 312 -3.00 10.51 -21.97
C SER A 312 -2.51 10.73 -23.41
N GLY A 313 -1.20 10.93 -23.61
CA GLY A 313 -0.58 11.17 -24.91
C GLY A 313 -1.00 12.47 -25.61
N ILE A 314 -1.81 13.32 -24.97
CA ILE A 314 -2.37 14.55 -25.56
C ILE A 314 -1.94 15.82 -24.82
N CYS A 315 -1.24 15.69 -23.68
CA CYS A 315 -0.84 16.83 -22.88
C CYS A 315 0.49 17.41 -23.40
N PRO A 316 0.49 18.59 -24.05
CA PRO A 316 1.73 19.22 -24.47
C PRO A 316 2.49 19.74 -23.23
N GLY A 317 3.76 19.39 -23.13
CA GLY A 317 4.60 19.84 -22.01
C GLY A 317 4.35 19.09 -20.70
N ALA A 318 3.98 17.81 -20.77
CA ALA A 318 3.86 16.97 -19.58
C ALA A 318 5.16 16.92 -18.75
N ASP A 319 6.33 17.05 -19.40
CA ASP A 319 7.63 17.13 -18.72
C ASP A 319 7.79 18.40 -17.86
N LEU A 320 7.13 19.50 -18.24
CA LEU A 320 7.16 20.74 -17.45
C LEU A 320 6.47 20.58 -16.09
N ILE A 321 5.55 19.63 -15.94
CA ILE A 321 4.85 19.35 -14.68
C ILE A 321 5.86 18.90 -13.61
N ALA A 322 6.86 18.09 -13.99
CA ALA A 322 7.93 17.67 -13.08
C ALA A 322 8.85 18.84 -12.71
N HIS A 323 9.14 19.73 -13.66
CA HIS A 323 9.93 20.94 -13.39
C HIS A 323 9.20 21.88 -12.42
N VAL A 324 7.90 22.14 -12.61
CA VAL A 324 7.09 22.95 -11.69
C VAL A 324 7.07 22.35 -10.28
N ARG A 325 6.98 21.01 -10.17
CA ARG A 325 7.04 20.30 -8.89
C ARG A 325 8.37 20.53 -8.16
N ASP A 326 9.48 20.37 -8.86
CA ASP A 326 10.80 20.33 -8.24
C ASP A 326 11.41 21.72 -8.02
N ARG A 327 11.03 22.70 -8.84
CA ARG A 327 11.48 24.08 -8.76
C ARG A 327 10.46 24.95 -8.02
N ASP A 328 9.36 25.31 -8.67
CA ASP A 328 8.49 26.39 -8.20
C ASP A 328 7.72 25.97 -6.93
N PHE A 329 7.13 24.77 -6.94
CA PHE A 329 6.39 24.25 -5.79
C PHE A 329 7.30 23.95 -4.59
N ARG A 330 8.53 23.48 -4.82
CA ARG A 330 9.48 23.16 -3.74
C ARG A 330 10.07 24.40 -3.09
N LEU A 331 10.26 25.47 -3.88
CA LEU A 331 10.75 26.76 -3.40
C LEU A 331 9.67 27.61 -2.72
N GLY A 332 8.40 27.17 -2.77
CA GLY A 332 7.27 27.90 -2.20
C GLY A 332 6.71 28.97 -3.12
N ASN A 333 7.16 29.07 -4.37
CA ASN A 333 6.66 30.03 -5.36
C ASN A 333 5.32 29.55 -5.93
N PHE A 334 4.26 29.55 -5.11
CA PHE A 334 2.97 28.96 -5.48
C PHE A 334 2.27 29.73 -6.61
N GLN A 335 2.50 31.03 -6.72
CA GLN A 335 1.93 31.86 -7.79
C GLN A 335 2.49 31.49 -9.17
N ASP A 336 3.81 31.39 -9.29
CA ASP A 336 4.48 30.99 -10.55
C ASP A 336 4.10 29.55 -10.92
N ALA A 337 4.04 28.66 -9.93
CA ALA A 337 3.58 27.29 -10.11
C ALA A 337 2.15 27.25 -10.63
N LEU A 338 1.24 28.02 -10.04
CA LEU A 338 -0.17 28.10 -10.45
C LEU A 338 -0.29 28.60 -11.90
N GLN A 339 0.36 29.72 -12.23
CA GLN A 339 0.32 30.31 -13.57
C GLN A 339 0.82 29.32 -14.64
N THR A 340 1.93 28.63 -14.35
CA THR A 340 2.50 27.62 -15.26
C THR A 340 1.56 26.43 -15.43
N MET A 341 1.00 25.92 -14.33
CA MET A 341 0.05 24.79 -14.36
C MET A 341 -1.25 25.14 -15.07
N GLU A 342 -1.78 26.35 -14.92
CA GLU A 342 -2.96 26.82 -15.66
C GLU A 342 -2.67 26.92 -17.16
N GLY A 343 -1.48 27.38 -17.54
CA GLY A 343 -1.04 27.39 -18.94
C GLY A 343 -0.97 25.99 -19.56
N ILE A 344 -0.42 25.01 -18.83
CA ILE A 344 -0.38 23.60 -19.28
C ILE A 344 -1.81 23.04 -19.36
N TYR A 345 -2.63 23.28 -18.35
CA TYR A 345 -4.01 22.79 -18.31
C TYR A 345 -4.89 23.36 -19.42
N GLY A 346 -4.72 24.64 -19.76
CA GLY A 346 -5.41 25.28 -20.89
C GLY A 346 -5.08 24.59 -22.22
N LYS A 347 -3.79 24.33 -22.46
CA LYS A 347 -3.35 23.60 -23.67
C LYS A 347 -3.86 22.16 -23.70
N PHE A 348 -3.82 21.46 -22.57
CA PHE A 348 -4.38 20.12 -22.43
C PHE A 348 -5.88 20.09 -22.72
N THR A 349 -6.64 21.04 -22.19
CA THR A 349 -8.10 21.14 -22.39
C THR A 349 -8.43 21.40 -23.86
N ALA A 350 -7.69 22.27 -24.54
CA ALA A 350 -7.84 22.51 -25.97
C ALA A 350 -7.53 21.24 -26.80
N ALA A 351 -6.46 20.52 -26.46
CA ALA A 351 -6.11 19.25 -27.11
C ALA A 351 -7.19 18.17 -26.89
N ALA A 352 -7.72 18.05 -25.68
CA ALA A 352 -8.80 17.12 -25.34
C ALA A 352 -10.11 17.44 -26.11
N ALA A 353 -10.45 18.73 -26.24
CA ALA A 353 -11.60 19.18 -27.01
C ALA A 353 -11.44 18.87 -28.50
N SER A 354 -10.25 19.13 -29.06
CA SER A 354 -9.90 18.79 -30.45
C SER A 354 -10.03 17.29 -30.72
N ARG A 355 -9.48 16.45 -29.83
CA ARG A 355 -9.60 14.99 -29.92
C ARG A 355 -11.06 14.53 -29.89
N THR A 356 -11.87 15.11 -29.00
CA THR A 356 -13.30 14.78 -28.91
C THR A 356 -14.06 15.17 -30.18
N ALA A 357 -13.74 16.33 -30.77
CA ALA A 357 -14.32 16.76 -32.03
C ALA A 357 -13.92 15.83 -33.19
N GLN A 358 -12.65 15.40 -33.24
CA GLN A 358 -12.17 14.43 -34.22
C GLN A 358 -12.92 13.10 -34.11
N LEU A 359 -13.08 12.54 -32.90
CA LEU A 359 -13.82 11.30 -32.70
C LEU A 359 -15.26 11.41 -33.19
N ARG A 360 -15.94 12.54 -32.92
CA ARG A 360 -17.29 12.79 -33.43
C ARG A 360 -17.35 12.85 -34.96
N GLN A 361 -16.38 13.49 -35.60
CA GLN A 361 -16.30 13.55 -37.06
C GLN A 361 -16.05 12.16 -37.67
N GLU A 362 -15.17 11.38 -37.04
CA GLU A 362 -14.91 10.01 -37.46
C GLU A 362 -16.15 9.12 -37.30
N ASP A 363 -16.86 9.21 -36.17
CA ASP A 363 -18.11 8.48 -35.95
C ASP A 363 -19.20 8.86 -36.96
N ALA A 364 -19.33 10.16 -37.29
CA ALA A 364 -20.23 10.62 -38.34
C ALA A 364 -19.83 10.11 -39.73
N ALA A 365 -18.53 10.04 -40.03
CA ALA A 365 -18.03 9.48 -41.29
C ALA A 365 -18.27 7.96 -41.41
N ILE A 366 -18.23 7.24 -40.29
CA ILE A 366 -18.57 5.82 -40.23
C ILE A 366 -20.06 5.63 -40.42
N GLN A 367 -20.88 6.42 -39.71
CA GLN A 367 -22.34 6.32 -39.77
C GLN A 367 -22.90 6.70 -41.16
N SER A 368 -22.31 7.68 -41.83
CA SER A 368 -22.66 8.06 -43.20
C SER A 368 -22.16 7.07 -44.26
N GLY A 369 -21.41 6.03 -43.88
CA GLY A 369 -20.86 5.04 -44.80
C GLY A 369 -19.68 5.53 -45.63
N ARG A 370 -19.19 6.76 -45.38
CA ARG A 370 -17.98 7.31 -46.00
C ARG A 370 -16.73 6.50 -45.63
N VAL A 371 -16.70 5.97 -44.42
CA VAL A 371 -15.68 5.03 -43.94
C VAL A 371 -16.32 3.66 -43.71
N LYS A 372 -15.91 2.67 -44.50
CA LYS A 372 -16.34 1.29 -44.33
C LYS A 372 -15.44 0.58 -43.31
N MET A 373 -16.01 0.10 -42.21
CA MET A 373 -15.33 -0.74 -41.22
C MET A 373 -16.16 -1.98 -40.93
N SER A 374 -15.49 -3.10 -40.65
CA SER A 374 -16.14 -4.31 -40.16
C SER A 374 -16.77 -4.05 -38.77
N PRO A 375 -17.91 -4.67 -38.43
CA PRO A 375 -18.49 -4.57 -37.09
C PRO A 375 -17.52 -4.91 -35.96
N LYS A 376 -16.61 -5.88 -36.20
CA LYS A 376 -15.57 -6.27 -35.24
C LYS A 376 -14.53 -5.15 -35.04
N ASP A 377 -14.11 -4.52 -36.14
CA ASP A 377 -13.11 -3.44 -36.10
C ASP A 377 -13.69 -2.17 -35.48
N LEU A 378 -14.96 -1.90 -35.74
CA LEU A 378 -15.69 -0.78 -35.15
C LEU A 378 -15.84 -0.95 -33.63
N ALA A 379 -16.18 -2.15 -33.16
CA ALA A 379 -16.22 -2.45 -31.71
C ALA A 379 -14.84 -2.30 -31.06
N ALA A 380 -13.79 -2.82 -31.70
CA ALA A 380 -12.41 -2.68 -31.22
C ALA A 380 -11.91 -1.24 -31.24
N LYS A 381 -12.30 -0.43 -32.24
CA LYS A 381 -12.01 1.01 -32.29
C LYS A 381 -12.68 1.74 -31.12
N ARG A 382 -14.00 1.56 -30.93
CA ARG A 382 -14.74 2.18 -29.82
C ARG A 382 -14.18 1.82 -28.45
N ALA A 383 -13.75 0.58 -28.27
CA ALA A 383 -13.11 0.15 -27.02
C ALA A 383 -11.77 0.90 -26.77
N ARG A 384 -10.94 1.09 -27.81
CA ARG A 384 -9.70 1.87 -27.71
C ARG A 384 -9.96 3.34 -27.43
N ASP A 385 -10.92 3.95 -28.14
CA ASP A 385 -11.27 5.35 -27.96
C ASP A 385 -11.86 5.61 -26.56
N ALA A 386 -12.69 4.69 -26.05
CA ALA A 386 -13.21 4.75 -24.68
C ALA A 386 -12.09 4.64 -23.64
N ALA A 387 -11.12 3.73 -23.83
CA ALA A 387 -9.96 3.61 -22.94
C ALA A 387 -9.11 4.89 -22.95
N GLN A 388 -8.89 5.49 -24.12
CA GLN A 388 -8.15 6.75 -24.23
C GLN A 388 -8.90 7.90 -23.52
N ASN A 389 -10.21 8.01 -23.71
CA ASN A 389 -11.03 9.02 -23.03
C ASN A 389 -10.97 8.87 -21.50
N GLN A 390 -10.95 7.65 -20.97
CA GLN A 390 -10.76 7.42 -19.53
C GLN A 390 -9.41 7.94 -19.03
N LEU A 391 -8.34 7.82 -19.82
CA LEU A 391 -7.02 8.37 -19.46
C LEU A 391 -7.03 9.90 -19.46
N ILE A 392 -7.72 10.51 -20.42
CA ILE A 392 -7.91 11.98 -20.50
C ILE A 392 -8.66 12.48 -19.27
N GLU A 393 -9.78 11.85 -18.90
CA GLU A 393 -10.55 12.26 -17.70
C GLU A 393 -9.76 12.07 -16.40
N ARG A 394 -8.96 11.00 -16.31
CA ARG A 394 -8.04 10.82 -15.18
C ARG A 394 -7.04 11.97 -15.10
N ALA A 395 -6.43 12.37 -16.21
CA ALA A 395 -5.50 13.50 -16.24
C ALA A 395 -6.21 14.81 -15.86
N ARG A 396 -7.42 15.07 -16.38
CA ARG A 396 -8.24 16.24 -16.03
C ARG A 396 -8.50 16.33 -14.52
N ASN A 397 -8.96 15.25 -13.91
CA ASN A 397 -9.25 15.22 -12.46
C ASN A 397 -7.99 15.48 -11.62
N ARG A 398 -6.81 15.03 -12.10
CA ARG A 398 -5.53 15.32 -11.43
C ARG A 398 -5.12 16.77 -11.60
N PHE A 399 -5.35 17.38 -12.77
CA PHE A 399 -5.12 18.81 -12.97
C PHE A 399 -5.98 19.64 -12.04
N SER A 400 -7.29 19.39 -11.97
CA SER A 400 -8.20 20.10 -11.06
C SER A 400 -7.69 20.05 -9.62
N ARG A 401 -7.33 18.84 -9.14
CA ARG A 401 -6.81 18.67 -7.78
C ARG A 401 -5.52 19.45 -7.52
N VAL A 402 -4.59 19.51 -8.48
CA VAL A 402 -3.34 20.26 -8.32
C VAL A 402 -3.60 21.76 -8.35
N LEU A 403 -4.43 22.25 -9.26
CA LEU A 403 -4.80 23.66 -9.37
C LEU A 403 -5.53 24.17 -8.14
N ASP A 404 -6.50 23.39 -7.65
CA ASP A 404 -7.24 23.75 -6.43
C ASP A 404 -6.33 23.72 -5.21
N GLY A 405 -5.44 22.73 -5.13
CA GLY A 405 -4.42 22.68 -4.08
C GLY A 405 -3.47 23.88 -4.09
N LEU A 406 -3.03 24.33 -5.28
CA LEU A 406 -2.18 25.51 -5.43
C LEU A 406 -2.91 26.80 -5.05
N ARG A 407 -4.20 26.94 -5.41
CA ARG A 407 -5.03 28.09 -5.02
C ARG A 407 -5.21 28.19 -3.52
N VAL A 408 -5.41 27.05 -2.85
CA VAL A 408 -5.52 27.01 -1.38
C VAL A 408 -4.20 27.41 -0.72
N LEU A 409 -3.06 26.92 -1.23
CA LEU A 409 -1.75 27.28 -0.71
C LEU A 409 -1.43 28.77 -0.92
N LEU A 410 -1.81 29.33 -2.08
CA LEU A 410 -1.62 30.74 -2.36
C LEU A 410 -2.42 31.64 -1.41
N ARG A 411 -3.70 31.33 -1.14
CA ARG A 411 -4.52 32.08 -0.17
C ARG A 411 -3.92 32.06 1.24
N LYS A 412 -3.39 30.89 1.63
CA LYS A 412 -2.71 30.72 2.91
C LYS A 412 -1.41 31.53 3.01
N GLU A 413 -0.72 31.73 1.90
CA GLU A 413 0.49 32.56 1.83
C GLU A 413 0.17 34.05 1.88
N THR A 414 -0.90 34.49 1.21
CA THR A 414 -1.32 35.91 1.20
C THR A 414 -2.04 36.36 2.47
N GLY A 415 -2.38 35.43 3.38
CA GLY A 415 -3.05 35.74 4.64
C GLY A 415 -4.52 36.17 4.47
N GLU A 416 -5.12 35.84 3.32
CA GLU A 416 -6.56 36.03 3.06
C GLU A 416 -7.30 34.76 3.51
N ASP A 417 -7.66 34.69 4.79
CA ASP A 417 -8.62 33.70 5.31
C ASP A 417 -10.07 34.18 5.13
#